data_AF-H3KGI1-F1
#
_entry.id   AF-H3KGI1-F1
#
_cell.length_a   1.000
_cell.length_b   1.000
_cell.length_c   1.000
_cell.angle_alpha   90.00
_cell.angle_beta   90.00
_cell.angle_gamma   90.00
#
_symmetry.space_group_name_H-M   'P 1'
#
loop_
_entity.id
_entity.type
_entity.pdbx_description
1 polymer ?
#
loop_
_entity_poly.entity_id
_entity_poly.type
_entity_poly.pdbx_seq_one_letter_code
_entity_poly.pdbx_strand_id
1 'polypeptide(L)'
;MNRPDDPLINRTDRLHAFTPQWAVPPGATIADCAEEQGLPYDVLAHHLGLDEGAFRRLLEGRIPVTEALARRLADTLGSTPDFWMRLEFNYQSDLRRLGLKRPGA
;
A
#
# COMPACT_ATOMS: atom_id res chain seq x y z
N MET A 1 40.37 -30.83 30.39
CA MET A 1 39.09 -30.09 30.35
C MET A 1 39.39 -28.61 30.20
N ASN A 2 39.33 -28.12 28.96
CA ASN A 2 38.80 -26.82 28.50
C ASN A 2 39.42 -26.54 27.13
N ARG A 3 38.65 -26.85 26.08
CA ARG A 3 38.89 -26.27 24.76
C ARG A 3 38.35 -24.85 24.81
N PRO A 4 39.06 -23.85 24.28
CA PRO A 4 38.52 -22.49 24.18
C PRO A 4 37.19 -22.55 23.41
N ASP A 5 36.20 -21.87 23.96
CA ASP A 5 34.91 -21.62 23.32
C ASP A 5 35.12 -21.22 21.86
N ASP A 6 34.53 -22.00 20.95
CA ASP A 6 34.54 -21.73 19.52
C ASP A 6 33.56 -20.58 19.24
N PRO A 7 34.01 -19.36 18.88
CA PRO A 7 33.12 -18.24 18.61
C PRO A 7 32.77 -18.26 17.12
N LEU A 8 32.15 -19.33 16.64
CA LEU A 8 31.72 -19.46 15.24
C LEU A 8 30.23 -19.72 15.08
N ILE A 9 29.40 -19.08 15.91
CA ILE A 9 28.08 -18.64 15.45
C ILE A 9 27.94 -17.16 15.76
N ASN A 10 28.38 -16.33 14.81
CA ASN A 10 27.83 -14.99 14.66
C ASN A 10 26.32 -15.13 14.43
N ARG A 11 25.53 -15.19 15.51
CA ARG A 11 24.06 -15.18 15.52
C ARG A 11 23.47 -13.88 14.94
N THR A 12 24.33 -12.93 14.61
CA THR A 12 24.01 -11.68 13.96
C THR A 12 24.37 -11.80 12.48
N ASP A 13 23.84 -12.83 11.82
CA ASP A 13 23.52 -12.68 10.40
C ASP A 13 22.58 -11.48 10.35
N ARG A 14 23.09 -10.43 9.74
CA ARG A 14 22.43 -9.15 9.61
C ARG A 14 21.10 -9.45 8.95
N LEU A 15 20.01 -9.45 9.73
CA LEU A 15 18.65 -9.49 9.21
C LEU A 15 18.61 -8.42 8.12
N HIS A 16 18.70 -8.85 6.85
CA HIS A 16 18.68 -7.95 5.71
C HIS A 16 17.43 -7.11 5.87
N ALA A 17 17.57 -5.83 6.18
CA ALA A 17 16.44 -4.94 6.33
C ALA A 17 15.60 -5.08 5.05
N PHE A 18 14.32 -5.45 5.18
CA PHE A 18 13.45 -5.62 4.02
C PHE A 18 13.23 -4.25 3.38
N THR A 19 14.00 -3.98 2.33
CA THR A 19 13.94 -2.73 1.55
C THR A 19 13.48 -3.06 0.14
N PRO A 20 12.16 -3.17 -0.11
CA PRO A 20 11.63 -3.53 -1.42
C PRO A 20 12.07 -2.50 -2.48
N GLN A 21 12.48 -2.96 -3.66
CA GLN A 21 12.90 -2.09 -4.77
C GLN A 21 11.75 -1.72 -5.71
N TRP A 22 10.53 -1.72 -5.18
CA TRP A 22 9.28 -1.45 -5.88
C TRP A 22 8.33 -0.72 -4.93
N ALA A 23 7.38 0.02 -5.50
CA ALA A 23 6.35 0.75 -4.76
C ALA A 23 4.98 0.18 -5.14
N VAL A 24 4.17 -0.16 -4.14
CA VAL A 24 2.82 -0.71 -4.35
C VAL A 24 1.80 0.41 -4.14
N PRO A 25 1.01 0.79 -5.16
CA PRO A 25 -0.01 1.82 -4.99
C PRO A 25 -1.14 1.30 -4.08
N PRO A 26 -1.79 2.18 -3.30
CA PRO A 26 -2.95 1.79 -2.49
C PRO A 26 -4.09 1.18 -3.32
N GLY A 27 -4.17 1.59 -4.60
CA GLY A 27 -5.12 1.06 -5.57
C GLY A 27 -5.06 -0.45 -5.79
N ALA A 28 -3.90 -1.09 -5.60
CA ALA A 28 -3.80 -2.55 -5.66
C ALA A 28 -4.60 -3.20 -4.52
N THR A 29 -4.42 -2.72 -3.29
CA THR A 29 -5.18 -3.22 -2.13
C THR A 29 -6.68 -2.91 -2.25
N ILE A 30 -7.05 -1.76 -2.83
CA ILE A 30 -8.46 -1.43 -3.08
C ILE A 30 -9.09 -2.45 -4.04
N ALA A 31 -8.38 -2.81 -5.12
CA ALA A 31 -8.83 -3.80 -6.08
C ALA A 31 -8.96 -5.20 -5.45
N ASP A 32 -7.94 -5.63 -4.70
CA ASP A 32 -7.94 -6.93 -4.00
C ASP A 32 -9.14 -7.02 -3.03
N CYS A 33 -9.36 -6.00 -2.19
CA CYS A 33 -10.48 -5.98 -1.24
C CYS A 33 -11.84 -5.97 -1.94
N ALA A 34 -11.97 -5.28 -3.08
CA ALA A 34 -13.22 -5.27 -3.84
C ALA A 34 -13.51 -6.65 -4.45
N GLU A 35 -12.48 -7.33 -4.98
CA GLU A 35 -12.60 -8.69 -5.53
C GLU A 35 -12.94 -9.71 -4.43
N GLU A 36 -12.27 -9.65 -3.28
CA GLU A 36 -12.56 -10.50 -2.12
C GLU A 36 -14.00 -10.39 -1.62
N GLN A 37 -14.59 -9.19 -1.71
CA GLN A 37 -15.97 -8.93 -1.30
C GLN A 37 -16.98 -9.11 -2.44
N GLY A 38 -16.53 -9.41 -3.66
CA GLY A 38 -17.37 -9.48 -4.85
C GLY A 38 -18.05 -8.15 -5.19
N LEU A 39 -17.45 -7.02 -4.80
CA LEU A 39 -17.99 -5.68 -5.00
C LEU A 39 -17.65 -5.17 -6.42
N PRO A 40 -18.66 -4.88 -7.26
CA PRO A 40 -18.42 -4.32 -8.59
C PRO A 40 -17.73 -2.96 -8.54
N TYR A 41 -16.81 -2.71 -9.47
CA TYR A 41 -15.99 -1.49 -9.51
C TYR A 41 -16.81 -0.22 -9.77
N ASP A 42 -17.87 -0.31 -10.55
CA ASP A 42 -18.82 0.79 -10.77
C ASP A 42 -19.57 1.17 -9.48
N VAL A 43 -19.97 0.16 -8.69
CA VAL A 43 -20.59 0.36 -7.38
C VAL A 43 -19.59 0.99 -6.40
N LEU A 44 -18.37 0.48 -6.35
CA LEU A 44 -17.32 1.06 -5.51
C LEU A 44 -17.00 2.50 -5.91
N ALA A 45 -16.82 2.78 -7.21
CA ALA A 45 -16.59 4.13 -7.72
C ALA A 45 -17.71 5.09 -7.29
N HIS A 46 -18.98 4.65 -7.36
CA HIS A 46 -20.12 5.41 -6.91
C HIS A 46 -20.05 5.74 -5.41
N HIS A 47 -19.75 4.76 -4.53
CA HIS A 47 -19.59 5.01 -3.10
C HIS A 47 -18.44 5.96 -2.78
N LEU A 48 -17.35 5.88 -3.54
CA LEU A 48 -16.22 6.79 -3.44
C LEU A 48 -16.53 8.20 -3.99
N GLY A 49 -17.64 8.38 -4.69
CA GLY A 49 -18.02 9.64 -5.33
C GLY A 49 -17.10 10.00 -6.51
N LEU A 50 -16.58 8.99 -7.21
CA LEU A 50 -15.66 9.12 -8.32
C LEU A 50 -16.34 8.73 -9.63
N ASP A 51 -16.03 9.46 -10.70
CA ASP A 51 -16.30 8.97 -12.06
C ASP A 51 -15.36 7.81 -12.42
N GLU A 52 -15.68 7.07 -13.48
CA GLU A 52 -14.90 5.91 -13.94
C GLU A 52 -13.43 6.25 -14.20
N GLY A 53 -13.15 7.43 -14.77
CA GLY A 53 -11.79 7.89 -15.06
C GLY A 53 -11.01 8.24 -13.79
N ALA A 54 -11.64 8.91 -12.83
CA ALA A 54 -11.04 9.16 -11.52
C ALA A 54 -10.80 7.86 -10.74
N PHE A 55 -11.77 6.93 -10.75
CA PHE A 55 -11.63 5.64 -10.09
C PHE A 55 -10.50 4.78 -10.70
N ARG A 56 -10.41 4.70 -12.04
CA ARG A 56 -9.30 4.02 -12.72
C ARG A 56 -7.95 4.63 -12.32
N ARG A 57 -7.85 5.96 -12.30
CA ARG A 57 -6.63 6.66 -11.86
C ARG A 57 -6.30 6.40 -10.38
N LEU A 58 -7.30 6.18 -9.52
CA LEU A 58 -7.07 5.79 -8.13
C LEU A 58 -6.46 4.40 -8.05
N LEU A 59 -7.02 3.43 -8.78
CA LEU A 59 -6.52 2.05 -8.83
C LEU A 59 -5.09 1.97 -9.39
N GLU A 60 -4.80 2.76 -10.42
CA GLU A 60 -3.47 2.86 -11.04
C GLU A 60 -2.45 3.63 -10.16
N GLY A 61 -2.86 4.17 -9.02
CA GLY A 61 -2.02 5.00 -8.18
C GLY A 61 -1.63 6.32 -8.85
N ARG A 62 -2.42 6.86 -9.78
CA ARG A 62 -2.20 8.17 -10.40
C ARG A 62 -2.80 9.35 -9.63
N ILE A 63 -3.81 9.09 -8.78
CA ILE A 63 -4.32 10.06 -7.80
C ILE A 63 -4.19 9.52 -6.38
N PRO A 64 -3.93 10.38 -5.38
CA PRO A 64 -3.72 9.93 -4.01
C PRO A 64 -5.03 9.50 -3.34
N VAL A 65 -4.94 8.59 -2.38
CA VAL A 65 -6.02 8.40 -1.41
C VAL A 65 -6.04 9.64 -0.51
N THR A 66 -7.06 10.47 -0.67
CA THR A 66 -7.30 11.62 0.21
C THR A 66 -7.99 11.16 1.49
N GLU A 67 -7.99 11.99 2.52
CA GLU A 67 -8.72 11.71 3.77
C GLU A 67 -10.22 11.45 3.55
N ALA A 68 -10.83 12.16 2.59
CA ALA A 68 -12.22 11.95 2.20
C ALA A 68 -12.42 10.58 1.54
N LEU A 69 -11.50 10.15 0.67
CA LEU A 69 -11.53 8.82 0.08
C LEU A 69 -11.27 7.73 1.13
N ALA A 70 -10.33 7.94 2.05
CA ALA A 70 -10.02 7.01 3.12
C ALA A 70 -11.23 6.72 4.02
N ARG A 71 -12.03 7.73 4.34
CA ARG A 71 -13.31 7.55 5.04
C ARG A 71 -14.29 6.68 4.24
N ARG A 72 -14.52 7.02 2.98
CA ARG A 72 -15.46 6.28 2.12
C ARG A 72 -15.00 4.84 1.87
N LEU A 73 -13.70 4.62 1.73
CA LEU A 73 -13.09 3.29 1.64
C LEU A 73 -13.32 2.50 2.93
N ALA A 74 -13.14 3.12 4.10
CA ALA A 74 -13.42 2.49 5.38
C ALA A 74 -14.91 2.09 5.51
N ASP A 75 -15.82 2.98 5.10
CA ASP A 75 -17.25 2.73 5.14
C ASP A 75 -17.70 1.64 4.15
N THR A 76 -16.99 1.48 3.02
CA THR A 76 -17.40 0.57 1.93
C THR A 76 -16.68 -0.77 1.96
N LEU A 77 -15.37 -0.77 2.17
CA LEU A 77 -14.50 -1.96 2.14
C LEU A 77 -14.05 -2.40 3.54
N GLY A 78 -14.33 -1.61 4.58
CA GLY A 78 -13.91 -1.87 5.96
C GLY A 78 -12.50 -1.35 6.28
N SER A 79 -11.94 -1.84 7.39
CA SER A 79 -10.75 -1.29 8.04
C SER A 79 -11.00 0.12 8.60
N THR A 80 -9.99 0.98 8.65
CA THR A 80 -10.10 2.35 9.19
C THR A 80 -9.60 3.40 8.20
N PRO A 81 -10.03 4.67 8.31
CA PRO A 81 -9.46 5.74 7.48
C PRO A 81 -7.94 5.83 7.62
N ASP A 82 -7.40 5.65 8.83
CA ASP A 82 -5.96 5.63 9.08
C ASP A 82 -5.22 4.52 8.35
N PHE A 83 -5.82 3.33 8.21
CA PHE A 83 -5.25 2.24 7.44
C PHE A 83 -5.04 2.65 5.97
N TRP A 84 -6.09 3.21 5.35
CA TRP A 84 -6.03 3.65 3.95
C TRP A 84 -5.05 4.81 3.76
N MET A 85 -5.02 5.76 4.69
CA MET A 85 -4.03 6.85 4.70
C MET A 85 -2.59 6.34 4.87
N ARG A 86 -2.39 5.29 5.66
CA ARG A 86 -1.07 4.67 5.85
C ARG A 86 -0.58 3.95 4.59
N LEU A 87 -1.46 3.30 3.83
CA LEU A 87 -1.09 2.73 2.53
C LEU A 87 -0.59 3.82 1.57
N GLU A 88 -1.29 4.95 1.50
CA GLU A 88 -0.89 6.10 0.68
C GLU A 88 0.44 6.70 1.16
N PHE A 89 0.63 6.85 2.46
CA PHE A 89 1.89 7.34 3.02
C PHE A 89 3.07 6.41 2.69
N ASN A 90 2.87 5.10 2.81
CA ASN A 90 3.89 4.10 2.50
C ASN A 90 4.26 4.16 1.02
N TYR A 91 3.26 4.18 0.13
CA TYR A 91 3.47 4.29 -1.31
C TYR A 91 4.26 5.55 -1.69
N GLN A 92 3.89 6.72 -1.16
CA GLN A 92 4.63 7.96 -1.41
C GLN A 92 6.07 7.89 -0.87
N SER A 93 6.27 7.25 0.28
CA SER A 93 7.60 7.08 0.88
C SER A 93 8.48 6.16 0.04
N ASP A 94 7.92 5.09 -0.51
CA ASP A 94 8.61 4.18 -1.43
C ASP A 94 8.95 4.88 -2.75
N LEU A 95 8.01 5.65 -3.33
CA LEU A 95 8.30 6.47 -4.52
C LEU A 95 9.49 7.41 -4.30
N ARG A 96 9.49 8.16 -3.19
CA ARG A 96 10.60 9.06 -2.83
C ARG A 96 11.92 8.30 -2.65
N ARG A 97 11.90 7.19 -1.92
CA ARG A 97 13.08 6.35 -1.68
C ARG A 97 13.67 5.80 -2.98
N LEU A 98 12.83 5.48 -3.95
CA LEU A 98 13.23 4.94 -5.26
C LEU A 98 13.52 6.05 -6.30
N GLY A 99 13.33 7.33 -5.97
CA GLY A 99 13.46 8.43 -6.91
C GLY A 99 12.39 8.43 -8.02
N LEU A 100 11.28 7.71 -7.80
CA LEU A 100 10.16 7.62 -8.72
C LEU A 100 9.16 8.75 -8.47
N LYS A 101 8.42 9.11 -9.51
CA LYS A 101 7.25 9.98 -9.40
C LYS A 101 5.98 9.14 -9.49
N ARG A 102 4.90 9.67 -8.93
CA ARG A 102 3.57 9.10 -9.13
C ARG A 102 3.30 9.04 -10.65
N PRO A 103 2.81 7.91 -11.19
CA PRO A 103 2.62 7.78 -12.63
C PRO A 103 1.63 8.84 -13.15
N GLY A 104 2.02 9.57 -14.20
CA GLY A 104 1.21 10.63 -14.80
C GLY A 104 1.18 11.96 -14.03
N ALA A 105 2.03 12.14 -13.01
CA ALA A 105 2.23 13.41 -12.27
C ALA A 105 3.34 14.27 -12.85
#